data_AF-A0A1R2B5F1-F1
#
_entry.id   AF-A0A1R2B5F1-F1
#
_cell.length_a   1.000
_cell.length_b   1.000
_cell.length_c   1.000
_cell.angle_alpha   90.00
_cell.angle_beta   90.00
_cell.angle_gamma   90.00
#
_symmetry.space_group_name_H-M   'P 1'
#
loop_
_entity.id
_entity.type
_entity.pdbx_description
1 polymer ?
#
loop_
_entity_poly.entity_id
_entity_poly.type
_entity_poly.pdbx_seq_one_letter_code
_entity_poly.pdbx_strand_id
1 'polypeptide(L)'
;MSDSEIKTPKKTLRKKLPKPKTKPSDQSSSEVKCPQCDSIVQTYSAPETTYFTVILSFITLVLFGIWSMFLLPFVIPLSKAIIIRCTRCGAKLETHQPFGLFSLKDEVMTLKCGECALVISRSYLLTVVSIIVCVLIYFWATSESIITPVIYMSTTWPEYLEDCGGEVVLKNTIRVTETFTNKYEGNSITWDGYLMRANENYGWFRGDHAVVILVKMQPSESDIHADLILSMSDTSFYANRAALASLDRGSHFRFNATFVSPGNEQQLHHLHADYIEKIDGFLEIPAHVHNSNYRYTLKTQNAQSNS
;
A
#
# COMPACT_ATOMS: atom_id res chain seq x y z
N MET A 1 -44.57 75.65 -36.07
CA MET A 1 -43.22 75.59 -35.51
C MET A 1 -42.72 74.17 -35.69
N SER A 2 -41.59 74.04 -36.40
CA SER A 2 -40.54 73.01 -36.27
C SER A 2 -40.98 71.55 -36.35
N ASP A 3 -40.71 70.81 -37.43
CA ASP A 3 -39.41 70.24 -37.87
C ASP A 3 -39.52 68.70 -37.71
N SER A 4 -39.50 67.92 -38.80
CA SER A 4 -38.35 67.13 -39.30
C SER A 4 -37.90 66.07 -38.27
N GLU A 5 -37.86 64.76 -38.55
CA GLU A 5 -36.84 64.03 -39.31
C GLU A 5 -37.17 62.51 -39.17
N ILE A 6 -37.27 61.71 -40.24
CA ILE A 6 -36.20 61.02 -40.99
C ILE A 6 -35.75 59.64 -40.41
N LYS A 7 -36.02 58.59 -41.22
CA LYS A 7 -35.17 57.43 -41.62
C LYS A 7 -34.94 56.18 -40.73
N THR A 8 -35.54 55.08 -41.21
CA THR A 8 -34.95 53.79 -41.70
C THR A 8 -34.16 52.83 -40.77
N PRO A 9 -34.06 51.52 -41.14
CA PRO A 9 -33.92 50.42 -40.20
C PRO A 9 -32.46 50.01 -39.96
N LYS A 10 -32.15 49.60 -38.73
CA LYS A 10 -30.87 48.95 -38.38
C LYS A 10 -30.93 47.45 -38.67
N LYS A 11 -30.29 47.04 -39.78
CA LYS A 11 -29.72 45.70 -39.95
C LYS A 11 -28.54 45.56 -38.99
N THR A 12 -28.58 44.59 -38.09
CA THR A 12 -27.41 44.22 -37.26
C THR A 12 -26.86 42.88 -37.71
N LEU A 13 -25.64 42.93 -38.24
CA LEU A 13 -24.77 41.84 -38.66
C LEU A 13 -24.71 40.69 -37.64
N ARG A 14 -25.13 39.48 -38.02
CA ARG A 14 -24.62 38.24 -37.41
C ARG A 14 -23.25 37.93 -38.01
N LYS A 15 -22.18 38.28 -37.28
CA LYS A 15 -20.83 37.73 -37.53
C LYS A 15 -20.87 36.21 -37.33
N LYS A 16 -20.75 35.44 -38.41
CA LYS A 16 -20.43 34.00 -38.34
C LYS A 16 -19.00 33.89 -37.82
N LEU A 17 -18.82 33.32 -36.62
CA LEU A 17 -17.53 32.83 -36.17
C LEU A 17 -17.06 31.72 -37.14
N PRO A 18 -15.80 31.75 -37.61
CA PRO A 18 -15.24 30.63 -38.37
C PRO A 18 -15.12 29.42 -37.43
N LYS A 19 -15.78 28.31 -37.78
CA LYS A 19 -15.51 27.01 -37.16
C LYS A 19 -14.02 26.69 -37.32
N PRO A 20 -13.29 26.32 -36.25
CA PRO A 20 -11.94 25.81 -36.40
C PRO A 20 -12.02 24.48 -37.16
N LYS A 21 -11.55 24.48 -38.40
CA LYS A 21 -11.23 23.25 -39.13
C LYS A 21 -9.92 22.72 -38.57
N THR A 22 -9.99 21.96 -37.48
CA THR A 22 -8.89 21.08 -37.09
C THR A 22 -8.88 19.91 -38.07
N LYS A 23 -7.97 19.98 -39.05
CA LYS A 23 -7.56 18.83 -39.87
C LYS A 23 -6.96 17.77 -38.91
N PRO A 24 -7.41 16.52 -38.94
CA PRO A 24 -6.63 15.42 -38.37
C PRO A 24 -5.31 15.32 -39.15
N SER A 25 -4.21 15.28 -38.41
CA SER A 25 -2.86 15.09 -38.91
C SER A 25 -2.75 13.82 -39.75
N ASP A 26 -1.98 13.92 -40.82
CA ASP A 26 -1.71 12.91 -41.84
C ASP A 26 -1.47 11.49 -41.30
N GLN A 27 -2.44 10.61 -41.51
CA GLN A 27 -2.18 9.21 -41.87
C GLN A 27 -2.50 9.11 -43.34
N SER A 28 -1.50 8.75 -44.15
CA SER A 28 -1.63 8.47 -45.58
C SER A 28 -2.82 7.54 -45.79
N SER A 29 -3.93 8.08 -46.30
CA SER A 29 -5.09 7.29 -46.70
C SER A 29 -4.72 6.54 -47.98
N SER A 30 -3.98 5.44 -47.84
CA SER A 30 -3.87 4.49 -48.93
C SER A 30 -5.26 3.93 -49.18
N GLU A 31 -5.75 4.12 -50.39
CA GLU A 31 -6.98 3.49 -50.85
C GLU A 31 -6.74 1.97 -50.92
N VAL A 32 -7.34 1.23 -49.99
CA VAL A 32 -7.21 -0.23 -49.91
C VAL A 32 -8.51 -0.87 -50.39
N LYS A 33 -8.41 -1.91 -51.23
CA LYS A 33 -9.55 -2.71 -51.65
C LYS A 33 -9.97 -3.65 -50.51
N CYS A 34 -11.20 -3.52 -50.02
CA CYS A 34 -11.69 -4.38 -48.95
C CYS A 34 -12.09 -5.76 -49.51
N PRO A 35 -11.57 -6.88 -48.97
CA PRO A 35 -11.88 -8.22 -49.47
C PRO A 35 -13.34 -8.64 -49.24
N GLN A 36 -14.05 -7.97 -48.35
CA GLN A 36 -15.40 -8.38 -47.93
C GLN A 36 -16.53 -7.61 -48.63
N CYS A 37 -16.30 -6.34 -49.01
CA CYS A 37 -17.29 -5.52 -49.75
C CYS A 37 -16.84 -5.13 -51.16
N ASP A 38 -15.65 -5.58 -51.56
CA ASP A 38 -14.98 -5.35 -52.85
C ASP A 38 -14.82 -3.89 -53.30
N SER A 39 -15.19 -2.93 -52.45
CA SER A 39 -15.03 -1.51 -52.72
C SER A 39 -13.69 -0.97 -52.24
N ILE A 40 -13.15 -0.02 -53.00
CA ILE A 40 -12.05 0.84 -52.60
C ILE A 40 -12.58 1.79 -51.53
N VAL A 41 -12.01 1.71 -50.34
CA VAL A 41 -12.50 2.45 -49.17
C VAL A 41 -11.36 3.13 -48.46
N GLN A 42 -11.67 4.27 -47.84
CA GLN A 42 -10.81 4.84 -46.82
C GLN A 42 -10.85 3.95 -45.59
N THR A 43 -9.69 3.71 -44.99
CA THR A 43 -9.56 2.95 -43.74
C THR A 43 -9.49 3.89 -42.55
N TYR A 44 -9.98 3.45 -41.39
CA TYR A 44 -9.74 4.15 -40.14
C TYR A 44 -9.07 3.21 -39.13
N SER A 45 -8.19 3.79 -38.31
CA SER A 45 -7.47 3.09 -37.26
C SER A 45 -8.22 3.25 -35.93
N ALA A 46 -8.44 2.15 -35.22
CA ALA A 46 -9.08 2.14 -33.90
C ALA A 46 -8.23 1.33 -32.90
N PRO A 47 -7.91 1.89 -31.71
CA PRO A 47 -7.22 1.14 -30.69
C PRO A 47 -8.18 0.18 -29.98
N GLU A 48 -7.86 -1.12 -29.98
CA GLU A 48 -8.63 -2.17 -29.30
C GLU A 48 -7.82 -2.83 -28.19
N THR A 49 -8.49 -3.16 -27.08
CA THR A 49 -7.91 -3.98 -26.01
C THR A 49 -7.85 -5.43 -26.47
N THR A 50 -6.67 -6.03 -26.40
CA THR A 50 -6.45 -7.43 -26.77
C THR A 50 -6.31 -8.30 -25.53
N TYR A 51 -6.39 -9.63 -25.69
CA TYR A 51 -6.06 -10.56 -24.59
C TYR A 51 -4.65 -10.32 -24.03
N PHE A 52 -3.71 -9.89 -24.88
CA PHE A 52 -2.36 -9.52 -24.45
C PHE A 52 -2.36 -8.33 -23.48
N THR A 53 -3.15 -7.29 -23.75
CA THR A 53 -3.31 -6.13 -22.85
C THR A 53 -3.78 -6.56 -21.45
N VAL A 54 -4.75 -7.50 -21.42
CA VAL A 54 -5.32 -8.03 -20.16
C VAL A 54 -4.29 -8.87 -19.41
N ILE A 55 -3.62 -9.80 -20.10
CA ILE A 55 -2.57 -10.64 -19.50
C ILE A 55 -1.43 -9.79 -18.94
N LEU A 56 -0.96 -8.79 -19.71
CA LEU A 56 0.11 -7.91 -19.28
C LEU A 56 -0.31 -7.08 -18.05
N SER A 57 -1.54 -6.56 -18.04
CA SER A 57 -2.08 -5.81 -16.90
C SER A 57 -2.19 -6.69 -15.65
N PHE A 58 -2.60 -7.96 -15.81
CA PHE A 58 -2.63 -8.93 -14.72
C PHE A 58 -1.22 -9.25 -14.19
N ILE A 59 -0.24 -9.45 -15.06
CA ILE A 59 1.16 -9.66 -14.67
C ILE A 59 1.68 -8.44 -13.90
N THR A 60 1.41 -7.21 -14.37
CA THR A 60 1.81 -5.99 -13.65
C THR A 60 1.15 -5.92 -12.26
N LEU A 61 -0.11 -6.31 -12.14
CA LEU A 61 -0.81 -6.35 -10.85
C LEU A 61 -0.17 -7.37 -9.90
N VAL A 62 0.14 -8.56 -10.38
CA VAL A 62 0.75 -9.62 -9.56
C VAL A 62 2.18 -9.27 -9.13
N LEU A 63 3.00 -8.69 -10.02
CA LEU A 63 4.39 -8.38 -9.73
C LEU A 63 4.57 -7.14 -8.84
N PHE A 64 3.78 -6.09 -9.07
CA PHE A 64 3.95 -4.80 -8.38
C PHE A 64 2.93 -4.54 -7.27
N GLY A 65 1.95 -5.43 -7.08
CA GLY A 65 0.94 -5.31 -6.03
C GLY A 65 0.20 -3.96 -6.09
N ILE A 66 0.16 -3.24 -4.97
CA ILE A 66 -0.52 -1.93 -4.88
C ILE A 66 0.13 -0.86 -5.77
N TRP A 67 1.44 -0.96 -6.02
CA TRP A 67 2.17 -0.01 -6.88
C TRP A 67 1.76 -0.12 -8.35
N SER A 68 1.13 -1.23 -8.75
CA SER A 68 0.60 -1.39 -10.10
C SER A 68 -0.44 -0.32 -10.48
N MET A 69 -1.13 0.28 -9.49
CA MET A 69 -2.06 1.38 -9.73
C MET A 69 -1.40 2.58 -10.44
N PHE A 70 -0.12 2.84 -10.16
CA PHE A 70 0.64 3.90 -10.83
C PHE A 70 1.15 3.48 -12.21
N LEU A 71 1.36 2.18 -12.45
CA LEU A 71 1.89 1.65 -13.71
C LEU A 71 0.80 1.39 -14.76
N LEU A 72 -0.38 0.93 -14.35
CA LEU A 72 -1.48 0.55 -15.25
C LEU A 72 -1.93 1.66 -16.23
N PRO A 73 -2.01 2.95 -15.84
CA PRO A 73 -2.31 4.05 -16.76
C PRO A 73 -1.34 4.17 -17.94
N PHE A 74 -0.13 3.64 -17.82
CA PHE A 74 0.88 3.62 -18.87
C PHE A 74 0.89 2.28 -19.62
N VAL A 75 0.80 1.17 -18.89
CA VAL A 75 0.84 -0.20 -19.45
C VAL A 75 -0.35 -0.45 -20.39
N ILE A 76 -1.56 0.01 -20.03
CA ILE A 76 -2.77 -0.24 -20.84
C ILE A 76 -2.67 0.47 -22.21
N PRO A 77 -2.38 1.78 -22.31
CA PRO A 77 -2.21 2.45 -23.59
C PRO A 77 -1.09 1.86 -24.45
N LEU A 78 0.03 1.47 -23.82
CA LEU A 78 1.17 0.87 -24.52
C LEU A 78 0.88 -0.52 -25.11
N SER A 79 -0.10 -1.24 -24.54
CA SER A 79 -0.42 -2.62 -24.93
C SER A 79 -1.67 -2.78 -25.77
N LYS A 80 -2.36 -1.68 -26.14
CA LYS A 80 -3.48 -1.71 -27.08
C LYS A 80 -2.99 -1.94 -28.51
N ALA A 81 -3.68 -2.81 -29.25
CA ALA A 81 -3.38 -3.02 -30.67
C ALA A 81 -4.13 -2.01 -31.52
N ILE A 82 -3.53 -1.59 -32.63
CA ILE A 82 -4.17 -0.73 -33.62
C ILE A 82 -4.78 -1.63 -34.69
N ILE A 83 -6.11 -1.63 -34.80
CA ILE A 83 -6.83 -2.39 -35.81
C ILE A 83 -7.28 -1.44 -36.91
N ILE A 84 -6.93 -1.76 -38.14
CA ILE A 84 -7.37 -1.04 -39.33
C ILE A 84 -8.66 -1.68 -39.82
N ARG A 85 -9.73 -0.88 -39.88
CA ARG A 85 -11.06 -1.33 -40.28
C ARG A 85 -11.53 -0.62 -41.56
N CYS A 86 -12.36 -1.33 -42.32
CA CYS A 86 -13.09 -0.77 -43.45
C CYS A 86 -14.19 0.21 -42.97
N THR A 87 -14.23 1.42 -43.52
CA THR A 87 -15.29 2.43 -43.18
C THR A 87 -16.69 2.00 -43.61
N ARG A 88 -16.82 1.13 -44.61
CA ARG A 88 -18.11 0.76 -45.20
C ARG A 88 -18.76 -0.46 -44.53
N CYS A 89 -17.99 -1.53 -44.29
CA CYS A 89 -18.50 -2.78 -43.71
C CYS A 89 -17.94 -3.10 -42.33
N GLY A 90 -16.96 -2.33 -41.81
CA GLY A 90 -16.37 -2.55 -40.49
C GLY A 90 -15.44 -3.78 -40.38
N ALA A 91 -15.21 -4.48 -41.50
CA ALA A 91 -14.32 -5.65 -41.56
C ALA A 91 -12.89 -5.28 -41.11
N LYS A 92 -12.26 -6.18 -40.34
CA LYS A 92 -10.87 -6.05 -39.91
C LYS A 92 -9.97 -6.37 -41.10
N LEU A 93 -9.18 -5.40 -41.54
CA LEU A 93 -8.28 -5.53 -42.70
C LEU A 93 -6.90 -5.95 -42.24
N GLU A 94 -6.35 -5.22 -41.28
CA GLU A 94 -5.01 -5.42 -40.75
C GLU A 94 -5.00 -5.17 -39.25
N THR A 95 -4.21 -5.95 -38.53
CA THR A 95 -4.00 -5.77 -37.10
C THR A 95 -2.53 -5.52 -36.86
N HIS A 96 -2.18 -4.28 -36.53
CA HIS A 96 -0.84 -3.96 -36.06
C HIS A 96 -0.79 -4.26 -34.56
N GLN A 97 -0.11 -5.35 -34.22
CA GLN A 97 0.21 -5.61 -32.84
C GLN A 97 1.16 -4.50 -32.32
N PRO A 98 1.02 -4.10 -31.05
CA PRO A 98 1.83 -3.03 -30.46
C PRO A 98 3.30 -3.42 -30.22
N PHE A 99 3.72 -4.62 -30.66
CA PHE A 99 5.08 -5.16 -30.53
C PHE A 99 6.08 -4.46 -31.46
N GLY A 100 6.15 -3.14 -31.33
CA GLY A 100 7.37 -2.36 -31.49
C GLY A 100 7.92 -1.95 -30.12
N LEU A 101 7.76 -2.73 -29.04
CA LEU A 101 8.40 -2.42 -27.74
C LEU A 101 9.93 -2.22 -27.89
N PHE A 102 10.53 -2.79 -28.93
CA PHE A 102 11.93 -2.61 -29.33
C PHE A 102 12.11 -1.80 -30.62
N SER A 103 11.04 -1.30 -31.24
CA SER A 103 11.17 -0.42 -32.39
C SER A 103 11.44 1.00 -31.86
N LEU A 104 12.70 1.42 -31.92
CA LEU A 104 13.17 2.77 -31.56
C LEU A 104 12.67 3.85 -32.52
N LYS A 105 11.69 3.55 -33.38
CA LYS A 105 11.13 4.53 -34.30
C LYS A 105 10.24 5.47 -33.50
N ASP A 106 10.61 6.74 -33.49
CA ASP A 106 9.84 7.78 -32.81
C ASP A 106 8.45 7.90 -33.46
N GLU A 107 7.45 7.44 -32.72
CA GLU A 107 6.05 7.60 -33.04
C GLU A 107 5.41 8.50 -31.98
N VAL A 108 4.50 9.36 -32.42
CA VAL A 108 3.77 10.27 -31.54
C VAL A 108 2.59 9.51 -30.95
N MET A 109 2.55 9.38 -29.62
CA MET A 109 1.44 8.78 -28.90
C MET A 109 0.56 9.86 -28.28
N THR A 110 -0.75 9.64 -28.32
CA THR A 110 -1.72 10.53 -27.67
C THR A 110 -2.41 9.81 -26.52
N LEU A 111 -2.14 10.25 -25.30
CA LEU A 111 -2.78 9.80 -24.07
C LEU A 111 -3.94 10.73 -23.77
N LYS A 112 -5.16 10.22 -23.86
CA LYS A 112 -6.36 10.96 -23.45
C LYS A 112 -6.70 10.62 -22.00
N CYS A 113 -6.68 11.63 -21.13
CA CYS A 113 -7.12 11.53 -19.74
C CYS A 113 -8.27 12.53 -19.53
N GLY A 114 -9.51 12.04 -19.59
CA GLY A 114 -10.69 12.91 -19.59
C GLY A 114 -10.71 13.85 -20.80
N GLU A 115 -10.76 15.16 -20.54
CA GLU A 115 -10.72 16.21 -21.57
C GLU A 115 -9.30 16.63 -21.98
N CYS A 116 -8.27 16.19 -21.24
CA CYS A 116 -6.88 16.49 -21.54
C CYS A 116 -6.30 15.46 -22.51
N ALA A 117 -5.65 15.92 -23.57
CA ALA A 117 -4.86 15.09 -24.47
C ALA A 117 -3.38 15.42 -24.29
N LEU A 118 -2.64 14.48 -23.71
CA LEU A 118 -1.19 14.53 -23.64
C LEU A 118 -0.63 13.92 -24.92
N VAL A 119 0.08 14.72 -25.73
CA VAL A 119 0.78 14.26 -26.92
C VAL A 119 2.25 14.13 -26.56
N ILE A 120 2.78 12.91 -26.55
CA ILE A 120 4.16 12.62 -26.14
C ILE A 120 4.80 11.64 -27.14
N SER A 121 6.10 11.78 -27.40
CA SER A 121 6.79 10.74 -28.19
C SER A 121 6.88 9.45 -27.38
N ARG A 122 6.89 8.32 -28.11
CA ARG A 122 7.07 6.99 -27.51
C ARG A 122 8.36 6.88 -26.70
N SER A 123 9.46 7.48 -27.18
CA SER A 123 10.76 7.48 -26.51
C SER A 123 10.70 8.15 -25.13
N TYR A 124 10.05 9.31 -25.02
CA TYR A 124 9.87 9.98 -23.73
C TYR A 124 8.98 9.18 -22.78
N LEU A 125 7.89 8.57 -23.29
CA LEU A 125 6.99 7.75 -22.48
C LEU A 125 7.71 6.53 -21.88
N LEU A 126 8.47 5.79 -22.70
CA LEU A 126 9.25 4.64 -22.24
C LEU A 126 10.34 5.05 -21.24
N THR A 127 10.97 6.20 -21.44
CA THR A 127 11.96 6.75 -20.51
C THR A 127 11.33 7.05 -19.15
N VAL A 128 10.16 7.70 -19.12
CA VAL A 128 9.43 8.00 -17.87
C VAL A 128 9.02 6.70 -17.15
N VAL A 129 8.45 5.72 -17.87
CA VAL A 129 8.09 4.42 -17.27
C VAL A 129 9.32 3.70 -16.74
N SER A 130 10.44 3.72 -17.46
CA SER A 130 11.70 3.12 -17.01
C SER A 130 12.20 3.79 -15.73
N ILE A 131 12.15 5.12 -15.62
CA ILE A 131 12.54 5.85 -14.41
C ILE A 131 11.62 5.45 -13.24
N ILE A 132 10.30 5.39 -13.44
CA ILE A 132 9.34 4.98 -12.40
C ILE A 132 9.67 3.56 -11.93
N VAL A 133 9.90 2.62 -12.85
CA VAL A 133 10.26 1.24 -12.51
C VAL A 133 11.58 1.18 -11.73
N CYS A 134 12.62 1.92 -12.15
CA CYS A 134 13.88 2.00 -11.42
C CYS A 134 13.70 2.56 -10.00
N VAL A 135 12.88 3.60 -9.83
CA VAL A 135 12.57 4.19 -8.52
C VAL A 135 11.82 3.18 -7.64
N LEU A 136 10.84 2.46 -8.20
CA LEU A 136 10.11 1.42 -7.47
C LEU A 136 11.03 0.27 -7.05
N ILE A 137 11.92 -0.18 -7.94
CA ILE A 137 12.93 -1.21 -7.62
C ILE A 137 13.89 -0.69 -6.55
N TYR A 138 14.33 0.56 -6.63
CA TYR A 138 15.18 1.17 -5.62
C TYR A 138 14.50 1.19 -4.24
N PHE A 139 13.26 1.68 -4.15
CA PHE A 139 12.51 1.67 -2.89
C PHE A 139 12.25 0.26 -2.36
N TRP A 140 11.97 -0.69 -3.23
CA TRP A 140 11.79 -2.08 -2.82
C TRP A 140 13.10 -2.69 -2.31
N ALA A 141 14.22 -2.44 -2.99
CA ALA A 141 15.54 -2.91 -2.59
C ALA A 141 16.05 -2.23 -1.31
N THR A 142 15.75 -0.95 -1.10
CA THR A 142 16.14 -0.21 0.12
C THR A 142 15.17 -0.42 1.27
N SER A 143 14.03 -1.09 1.06
CA SER A 143 13.12 -1.48 2.14
C SER A 143 13.64 -2.63 3.00
N GLU A 144 14.81 -3.20 2.69
CA GLU A 144 15.51 -4.07 3.63
C GLU A 144 15.81 -3.27 4.91
N SER A 145 15.18 -3.71 6.00
CA SER A 145 15.35 -3.15 7.34
C SER A 145 16.84 -3.03 7.63
N ILE A 146 17.32 -1.80 7.81
CA ILE A 146 18.67 -1.55 8.31
C ILE A 146 18.79 -2.37 9.59
N ILE A 147 19.61 -3.44 9.55
CA ILE A 147 19.88 -4.28 10.71
C ILE A 147 20.71 -3.41 11.65
N THR A 148 20.04 -2.64 12.49
CA THR A 148 20.71 -1.90 13.55
C THR A 148 21.28 -2.91 14.53
N PRO A 149 22.55 -2.79 14.93
CA PRO A 149 23.11 -3.66 15.93
C PRO A 149 22.27 -3.57 17.20
N VAL A 150 21.73 -4.71 17.63
CA VAL A 150 20.88 -4.81 18.82
C VAL A 150 21.74 -4.55 20.05
N ILE A 151 21.60 -3.37 20.66
CA ILE A 151 22.30 -3.00 21.90
C ILE A 151 21.43 -3.45 23.07
N TYR A 152 21.92 -4.43 23.82
CA TYR A 152 21.27 -4.90 25.04
C TYR A 152 21.63 -4.02 26.23
N MET A 153 20.60 -3.48 26.88
CA MET A 153 20.67 -2.68 28.09
C MET A 153 20.40 -3.58 29.30
N SER A 154 21.08 -3.33 30.42
CA SER A 154 20.93 -4.09 31.68
C SER A 154 19.85 -3.53 32.61
N THR A 155 19.06 -2.56 32.18
CA THR A 155 18.04 -1.91 33.00
C THR A 155 16.92 -2.89 33.33
N THR A 156 16.47 -2.86 34.58
CA THR A 156 15.36 -3.68 35.07
C THR A 156 14.01 -2.97 34.92
N TRP A 157 12.92 -3.73 34.97
CA TRP A 157 11.57 -3.16 34.92
C TRP A 157 11.29 -2.10 36.02
N PRO A 158 11.63 -2.32 37.30
CA PRO A 158 11.45 -1.29 38.33
C PRO A 158 12.23 0.00 38.05
N GLU A 159 13.47 -0.10 37.58
CA GLU A 159 14.29 1.07 37.22
C GLU A 159 13.68 1.84 36.04
N TYR A 160 13.09 1.14 35.07
CA TYR A 160 12.35 1.77 33.98
C TYR A 160 11.12 2.53 34.50
N LEU A 161 10.39 1.99 35.47
CA LEU A 161 9.22 2.63 36.06
C LEU A 161 9.57 3.93 36.82
N GLU A 162 10.75 4.02 37.43
CA GLU A 162 11.21 5.25 38.07
C GLU A 162 11.41 6.41 37.07
N ASP A 163 11.77 6.09 35.83
CA ASP A 163 11.98 7.07 34.77
C ASP A 163 10.72 7.33 33.93
N CYS A 164 9.96 6.28 33.62
CA CYS A 164 8.92 6.28 32.60
C CYS A 164 7.57 5.74 33.06
N GLY A 165 7.41 5.32 34.31
CA GLY A 165 6.15 4.75 34.82
C GLY A 165 4.99 5.75 34.80
N GLY A 166 3.76 5.23 34.88
CA GLY A 166 2.52 6.00 34.78
C GLY A 166 2.43 7.17 35.78
N GLU A 167 2.89 6.98 37.02
CA GLU A 167 2.95 8.05 38.02
C GLU A 167 3.91 9.18 37.64
N VAL A 168 4.98 8.86 36.92
CA VAL A 168 6.00 9.82 36.47
C VAL A 168 5.49 10.57 35.24
N VAL A 169 4.83 9.85 34.32
CA VAL A 169 4.16 10.42 33.13
C VAL A 169 3.12 11.45 33.55
N LEU A 170 2.35 11.15 34.60
CA LEU A 170 1.35 12.03 35.20
C LEU A 170 1.94 13.34 35.73
N LYS A 171 3.16 13.29 36.28
CA LYS A 171 3.85 14.46 36.80
C LYS A 171 4.43 15.33 35.68
N ASN A 172 5.07 14.71 34.69
CA ASN A 172 5.68 15.45 33.58
C ASN A 172 5.92 14.57 32.33
N THR A 173 4.94 14.57 31.43
CA THR A 173 4.99 13.79 30.18
C THR A 173 6.12 14.22 29.23
N ILE A 174 6.47 15.52 29.19
CA ILE A 174 7.52 16.04 28.30
C ILE A 174 8.88 15.47 28.73
N ARG A 175 9.19 15.53 30.03
CA ARG A 175 10.42 14.97 30.58
C ARG A 175 10.52 13.47 30.38
N VAL A 176 9.42 12.74 30.54
CA VAL A 176 9.40 11.28 30.28
C VAL A 176 9.70 11.00 28.82
N THR A 177 9.08 11.73 27.89
CA THR A 177 9.32 11.54 26.45
C THR A 177 10.79 11.80 26.09
N GLU A 178 11.37 12.89 26.59
CA GLU A 178 12.79 13.20 26.38
C GLU A 178 13.72 12.13 26.99
N THR A 179 13.42 11.68 28.20
CA THR A 179 14.19 10.63 28.88
C THR A 179 14.09 9.31 28.12
N PHE A 180 12.90 8.95 27.64
CA PHE A 180 12.66 7.77 26.84
C PHE A 180 13.45 7.79 25.54
N THR A 181 13.32 8.86 24.75
CA THR A 181 14.03 8.99 23.47
C THR A 181 15.55 8.96 23.63
N ASN A 182 16.07 9.55 24.71
CA ASN A 182 17.52 9.59 24.92
C ASN A 182 18.11 8.31 25.52
N LYS A 183 17.36 7.59 26.37
CA LYS A 183 17.89 6.45 27.16
C LYS A 183 17.39 5.10 26.68
N TYR A 184 16.14 5.01 26.24
CA TYR A 184 15.42 3.75 26.05
C TYR A 184 15.11 3.44 24.58
N GLU A 185 14.66 4.43 23.81
CA GLU A 185 14.19 4.23 22.42
C GLU A 185 15.23 3.51 21.55
N GLY A 186 14.80 2.44 20.88
CA GLY A 186 15.66 1.64 19.99
C GLY A 186 16.67 0.72 20.68
N ASN A 187 16.81 0.80 22.01
CA ASN A 187 17.62 -0.15 22.78
C ASN A 187 16.79 -1.39 23.17
N SER A 188 17.48 -2.51 23.33
CA SER A 188 16.85 -3.80 23.62
C SER A 188 17.10 -4.23 25.06
N ILE A 189 16.16 -4.98 25.62
CA ILE A 189 16.22 -5.52 26.97
C ILE A 189 15.92 -7.02 26.96
N THR A 190 16.24 -7.67 28.07
CA THR A 190 15.81 -9.02 28.38
C THR A 190 15.07 -8.98 29.71
N TRP A 191 13.75 -9.11 29.66
CA TRP A 191 12.88 -9.10 30.84
C TRP A 191 12.03 -10.35 30.90
N ASP A 192 11.43 -10.57 32.07
CA ASP A 192 10.46 -11.63 32.31
C ASP A 192 9.14 -11.06 32.79
N GLY A 193 8.06 -11.76 32.44
CA GLY A 193 6.70 -11.36 32.75
C GLY A 193 5.70 -12.49 32.54
N TYR A 194 4.44 -12.21 32.81
CA TYR A 194 3.38 -13.21 32.77
C TYR A 194 2.42 -12.94 31.62
N LEU A 195 2.08 -14.00 30.88
CA LEU A 195 1.21 -13.87 29.71
C LEU A 195 -0.22 -13.53 30.14
N MET A 196 -0.75 -12.37 29.75
CA MET A 196 -2.18 -12.08 29.94
C MET A 196 -3.01 -12.58 28.76
N ARG A 197 -2.53 -12.30 27.55
CA ARG A 197 -3.22 -12.60 26.29
C ARG A 197 -2.24 -12.48 25.12
N ALA A 198 -2.33 -13.39 24.16
CA ALA A 198 -1.71 -13.23 22.85
C ALA A 198 -2.80 -13.16 21.78
N ASN A 199 -2.71 -12.18 20.89
CA ASN A 199 -3.60 -12.02 19.74
C ASN A 199 -2.76 -12.06 18.47
N GLU A 200 -3.04 -13.04 17.63
CA GLU A 200 -2.50 -13.05 16.27
C GLU A 200 -3.35 -12.10 15.41
N ASN A 201 -2.70 -11.15 14.74
CA ASN A 201 -3.38 -10.32 13.76
C ASN A 201 -3.65 -11.19 12.54
N TYR A 202 -4.88 -11.32 12.05
CA TYR A 202 -5.21 -12.05 10.80
C TYR A 202 -5.84 -11.10 9.77
N GLY A 203 -5.35 -11.09 8.52
CA GLY A 203 -5.98 -10.32 7.43
C GLY A 203 -5.04 -9.91 6.27
N TRP A 204 -5.63 -9.41 5.17
CA TRP A 204 -4.91 -8.87 4.01
C TRP A 204 -4.23 -7.52 4.33
N PHE A 205 -4.75 -6.76 5.30
CA PHE A 205 -4.18 -5.50 5.77
C PHE A 205 -3.44 -5.65 7.10
N ARG A 206 -2.69 -6.75 7.27
CA ARG A 206 -1.78 -6.88 8.43
C ARG A 206 -0.76 -5.74 8.33
N GLY A 207 -0.64 -4.94 9.38
CA GLY A 207 0.56 -4.10 9.58
C GLY A 207 1.78 -4.98 9.84
N ASP A 208 2.92 -4.38 10.19
CA ASP A 208 4.21 -5.07 10.31
C ASP A 208 4.34 -6.06 11.49
N HIS A 209 3.23 -6.40 12.15
CA HIS A 209 3.19 -7.21 13.36
C HIS A 209 2.22 -8.40 13.21
N ALA A 210 2.79 -9.61 13.26
CA ALA A 210 2.05 -10.86 13.19
C ALA A 210 1.27 -11.13 14.48
N VAL A 211 1.87 -10.80 15.63
CA VAL A 211 1.30 -11.08 16.97
C VAL A 211 1.48 -9.89 17.89
N VAL A 212 0.47 -9.67 18.73
CA VAL A 212 0.46 -8.71 19.84
C VAL A 212 0.24 -9.47 21.14
N ILE A 213 1.14 -9.32 22.10
CA ILE A 213 1.16 -10.02 23.37
C ILE A 213 1.00 -9.00 24.49
N LEU A 214 0.01 -9.20 25.35
CA LEU A 214 -0.21 -8.42 26.55
C LEU A 214 0.48 -9.11 27.73
N VAL A 215 1.30 -8.35 28.45
CA VAL A 215 2.16 -8.87 29.51
C VAL A 215 1.87 -8.17 30.83
N LYS A 216 1.80 -8.97 31.89
CA LYS A 216 1.74 -8.52 33.28
C LYS A 216 3.14 -8.59 33.88
N MET A 217 3.61 -7.49 34.44
CA MET A 217 4.94 -7.35 35.03
C MET A 217 4.86 -7.40 36.56
N GLN A 218 6.03 -7.53 37.21
CA GLN A 218 6.17 -7.46 38.66
C GLN A 218 7.34 -6.51 39.01
N PRO A 219 7.11 -5.42 39.77
CA PRO A 219 5.81 -4.93 40.25
C PRO A 219 4.90 -4.49 39.09
N SER A 220 3.58 -4.51 39.29
CA SER A 220 2.61 -4.09 38.28
C SER A 220 2.15 -2.66 38.53
N GLU A 221 1.87 -1.90 37.46
CA GLU A 221 1.36 -0.51 37.55
C GLU A 221 -0.17 -0.46 37.73
N SER A 222 -0.85 -1.56 37.44
CA SER A 222 -2.30 -1.71 37.60
C SER A 222 -2.60 -3.04 38.26
N ASP A 223 -3.68 -3.17 39.03
CA ASP A 223 -4.09 -4.50 39.52
C ASP A 223 -4.64 -5.38 38.40
N ILE A 224 -5.20 -4.74 37.37
CA ILE A 224 -6.16 -5.35 36.46
C ILE A 224 -5.65 -5.36 35.02
N HIS A 225 -5.02 -4.28 34.58
CA HIS A 225 -4.59 -4.11 33.20
C HIS A 225 -3.22 -4.77 32.95
N ALA A 226 -2.90 -5.00 31.68
CA ALA A 226 -1.52 -5.31 31.30
C ALA A 226 -0.63 -4.10 31.55
N ASP A 227 0.67 -4.35 31.71
CA ASP A 227 1.66 -3.29 31.87
C ASP A 227 2.35 -3.03 30.52
N LEU A 228 2.62 -4.09 29.74
CA LEU A 228 3.30 -4.02 28.46
C LEU A 228 2.48 -4.60 27.30
N ILE A 229 2.71 -4.03 26.12
CA ILE A 229 2.40 -4.64 24.82
C ILE A 229 3.71 -5.03 24.16
N LEU A 230 3.85 -6.31 23.81
CA LEU A 230 4.90 -6.79 22.92
C LEU A 230 4.31 -7.00 21.53
N SER A 231 4.85 -6.33 20.51
CA SER A 231 4.56 -6.65 19.11
C SER A 231 5.69 -7.49 18.51
N MET A 232 5.37 -8.40 17.61
CA MET A 232 6.37 -9.26 16.99
C MET A 232 6.16 -9.32 15.47
N SER A 233 7.24 -9.19 14.72
CA SER A 233 7.25 -9.32 13.25
C SER A 233 6.93 -10.74 12.80
N ASP A 234 6.62 -10.93 11.51
CA ASP A 234 6.39 -12.27 10.96
C ASP A 234 7.61 -13.19 11.15
N THR A 235 8.82 -12.68 10.91
CA THR A 235 10.06 -13.47 11.03
C THR A 235 10.28 -13.96 12.46
N SER A 236 10.18 -13.05 13.43
CA SER A 236 10.31 -13.38 14.85
C SER A 236 9.17 -14.30 15.32
N PHE A 237 7.95 -14.14 14.77
CA PHE A 237 6.83 -15.05 15.06
C PHE A 237 7.09 -16.48 14.59
N TYR A 238 7.55 -16.67 13.36
CA TYR A 238 7.85 -18.02 12.87
C TYR A 238 8.99 -18.67 13.66
N ALA A 239 9.99 -17.90 14.09
CA ALA A 239 11.08 -18.40 14.92
C ALA A 239 10.62 -18.84 16.33
N ASN A 240 9.71 -18.09 16.94
CA ASN A 240 9.26 -18.33 18.33
C ASN A 240 7.92 -19.08 18.45
N ARG A 241 7.37 -19.58 17.33
CA ARG A 241 6.02 -20.16 17.27
C ARG A 241 5.80 -21.30 18.28
N ALA A 242 6.79 -22.17 18.44
CA ALA A 242 6.69 -23.30 19.37
C ALA A 242 6.66 -22.84 20.83
N ALA A 243 7.49 -21.85 21.19
CA ALA A 243 7.50 -21.27 22.52
C ALA A 243 6.15 -20.59 22.82
N LEU A 244 5.64 -19.77 21.91
CA LEU A 244 4.34 -19.12 22.04
C LEU A 244 3.18 -20.10 22.20
N ALA A 245 3.15 -21.17 21.41
CA ALA A 245 2.10 -22.18 21.50
C ALA A 245 2.09 -22.93 22.84
N SER A 246 3.20 -22.90 23.59
CA SER A 246 3.31 -23.51 24.91
C SER A 246 2.87 -22.59 26.06
N LEU A 247 2.62 -21.31 25.79
CA LEU A 247 2.23 -20.33 26.80
C LEU A 247 0.72 -20.29 26.97
N ASP A 248 0.26 -20.58 28.19
CA ASP A 248 -1.11 -20.34 28.63
C ASP A 248 -1.20 -19.00 29.39
N ARG A 249 -2.41 -18.45 29.54
CA ARG A 249 -2.63 -17.29 30.40
C ARG A 249 -2.06 -17.55 31.80
N GLY A 250 -1.29 -16.59 32.32
CA GLY A 250 -0.60 -16.68 33.59
C GLY A 250 0.77 -17.34 33.51
N SER A 251 1.15 -17.94 32.38
CA SER A 251 2.48 -18.55 32.22
C SER A 251 3.57 -17.49 32.34
N HIS A 252 4.62 -17.83 33.09
CA HIS A 252 5.82 -17.03 33.18
C HIS A 252 6.70 -17.25 31.94
N PHE A 253 7.20 -16.16 31.35
CA PHE A 253 8.05 -16.24 30.16
C PHE A 253 9.07 -15.12 30.16
N ARG A 254 10.23 -15.40 29.58
CA ARG A 254 11.30 -14.42 29.31
C ARG A 254 11.20 -13.97 27.86
N PHE A 255 11.50 -12.70 27.61
CA PHE A 255 11.51 -12.12 26.28
C PHE A 255 12.69 -11.17 26.08
N ASN A 256 13.19 -11.13 24.85
CA ASN A 256 14.05 -10.05 24.39
C ASN A 256 13.21 -9.09 23.56
N ALA A 257 13.24 -7.81 23.89
CA ALA A 257 12.45 -6.82 23.18
C ALA A 257 13.12 -5.46 23.12
N THR A 258 12.81 -4.72 22.06
CA THR A 258 13.33 -3.38 21.78
C THR A 258 12.28 -2.33 22.09
N PHE A 259 12.65 -1.25 22.78
CA PHE A 259 11.70 -0.18 23.11
C PHE A 259 11.22 0.55 21.86
N VAL A 260 9.89 0.70 21.74
CA VAL A 260 9.24 1.42 20.64
C VAL A 260 8.60 2.71 21.14
N SER A 261 7.80 2.64 22.20
CA SER A 261 7.17 3.83 22.77
C SER A 261 6.94 3.70 24.28
N PRO A 262 7.02 4.79 25.05
CA PRO A 262 6.64 4.78 26.45
C PRO A 262 5.11 4.68 26.55
N GLY A 263 4.63 4.11 27.65
CA GLY A 263 3.23 4.10 28.03
C GLY A 263 2.79 5.44 28.63
N ASN A 264 1.50 5.57 28.83
CA ASN A 264 0.84 6.66 29.55
C ASN A 264 -0.48 6.14 30.17
N GLU A 265 -1.31 7.01 30.73
CA GLU A 265 -2.58 6.63 31.36
C GLU A 265 -3.55 5.85 30.44
N GLN A 266 -3.43 6.03 29.13
CA GLN A 266 -4.35 5.48 28.12
C GLN A 266 -3.68 4.44 27.23
N GLN A 267 -2.35 4.33 27.26
CA GLN A 267 -1.56 3.52 26.36
C GLN A 267 -0.53 2.71 27.12
N LEU A 268 -0.45 1.43 26.81
CA LEU A 268 0.55 0.55 27.42
C LEU A 268 1.93 0.82 26.83
N HIS A 269 2.97 0.52 27.62
CA HIS A 269 4.35 0.55 27.17
C HIS A 269 4.52 -0.44 26.03
N HIS A 270 5.07 0.02 24.90
CA HIS A 270 5.18 -0.80 23.69
C HIS A 270 6.64 -1.15 23.40
N LEU A 271 6.90 -2.46 23.33
CA LEU A 271 8.18 -3.00 22.89
C LEU A 271 7.97 -3.94 21.70
N HIS A 272 8.99 -4.07 20.88
CA HIS A 272 9.05 -5.03 19.78
C HIS A 272 9.85 -6.27 20.21
N ALA A 273 9.21 -7.43 20.32
CA ALA A 273 9.85 -8.66 20.77
C ALA A 273 10.51 -9.42 19.62
N ASP A 274 11.73 -9.91 19.87
CA ASP A 274 12.51 -10.71 18.92
C ASP A 274 12.62 -12.17 19.35
N TYR A 275 12.60 -12.43 20.66
CA TYR A 275 12.77 -13.76 21.24
C TYR A 275 11.86 -13.96 22.44
N ILE A 276 11.31 -15.17 22.59
CA ILE A 276 10.45 -15.57 23.71
C ILE A 276 10.79 -16.99 24.14
N GLU A 277 10.84 -17.20 25.46
CA GLU A 277 11.09 -18.49 26.08
C GLU A 277 10.18 -18.70 27.29
N LYS A 278 9.50 -19.84 27.35
CA LYS A 278 8.72 -20.22 28.54
C LYS A 278 9.66 -20.59 29.67
N ILE A 279 9.43 -20.04 30.85
CA ILE A 279 10.17 -20.35 32.07
C ILE A 279 9.21 -20.82 33.15
N ASP A 280 9.75 -21.41 34.21
CA ASP A 280 8.93 -21.89 35.32
C ASP A 280 8.30 -20.72 36.09
N GLY A 281 7.00 -20.83 36.34
CA GLY A 281 6.24 -19.84 37.08
C GLY A 281 4.81 -19.68 36.55
N PHE A 282 3.91 -19.27 37.46
CA PHE A 282 2.53 -18.99 37.12
C PHE A 282 1.99 -17.87 37.98
N LEU A 283 1.27 -16.94 37.36
CA LEU A 283 0.50 -15.90 38.03
C LEU A 283 -0.98 -16.09 37.69
N GLU A 284 -1.83 -16.18 38.72
CA GLU A 284 -3.26 -16.26 38.50
C GLU A 284 -3.80 -14.89 38.07
N ILE A 285 -4.11 -14.76 36.78
CA ILE A 285 -4.63 -13.52 36.20
C ILE A 285 -6.15 -13.66 36.01
N PRO A 286 -6.96 -12.86 36.73
CA PRO A 286 -8.40 -13.03 36.71
C PRO A 286 -8.99 -12.81 35.32
N ALA A 287 -9.94 -13.66 34.93
CA ALA A 287 -10.50 -13.63 33.57
C ALA A 287 -11.40 -12.42 33.28
N HIS A 288 -11.78 -11.63 34.29
CA HIS A 288 -12.98 -10.80 34.27
C HIS A 288 -12.82 -9.37 33.72
N VAL A 289 -11.65 -8.95 33.23
CA VAL A 289 -11.47 -7.54 32.79
C VAL A 289 -11.36 -7.35 31.27
N HIS A 290 -11.45 -8.42 30.49
CA HIS A 290 -11.53 -8.30 29.02
C HIS A 290 -12.61 -9.17 28.37
N ASN A 291 -13.57 -9.67 29.16
CA ASN A 291 -14.72 -10.44 28.64
C ASN A 291 -15.87 -9.54 28.11
N SER A 292 -15.69 -8.22 28.10
CA SER A 292 -16.60 -7.28 27.43
C SER A 292 -16.17 -7.08 25.98
N ASN A 293 -16.54 -8.02 25.10
CA ASN A 293 -16.96 -7.82 23.70
C ASN A 293 -16.25 -6.78 22.77
N TYR A 294 -15.03 -6.33 23.06
CA TYR A 294 -14.15 -5.77 22.05
C TYR A 294 -13.35 -6.94 21.46
N ARG A 295 -13.83 -7.41 20.30
CA ARG A 295 -13.25 -8.38 19.35
C ARG A 295 -11.85 -8.88 19.73
N TYR A 296 -11.72 -10.18 19.94
CA TYR A 296 -11.19 -11.15 18.96
C TYR A 296 -11.13 -12.52 19.66
N THR A 297 -12.17 -13.32 19.47
CA THR A 297 -12.26 -14.69 19.96
C THR A 297 -11.50 -15.59 18.98
N LEU A 298 -10.38 -16.16 19.42
CA LEU A 298 -9.74 -17.29 18.75
C LEU A 298 -10.69 -18.49 18.87
N LYS A 299 -11.39 -18.82 17.78
CA LYS A 299 -11.92 -20.16 17.59
C LYS A 299 -10.76 -21.04 17.14
N THR A 300 -10.21 -21.81 18.06
CA THR A 300 -9.49 -23.04 17.73
C THR A 300 -10.49 -24.01 17.09
N GLN A 301 -10.55 -24.02 15.76
CA GLN A 301 -11.07 -25.17 15.04
C GLN A 301 -9.92 -26.12 14.73
N ASN A 302 -10.18 -27.40 15.03
CA ASN A 302 -9.42 -28.61 14.70
C ASN A 302 -8.52 -29.16 15.80
N ALA A 303 -9.16 -29.71 16.83
CA ALA A 303 -8.76 -31.00 17.38
C ALA A 303 -10.00 -31.90 17.51
N GLN A 304 -9.85 -33.16 17.09
CA GLN A 304 -10.78 -34.29 17.23
C GLN A 304 -11.84 -34.50 16.13
N SER A 305 -11.39 -34.96 14.97
CA SER A 305 -12.05 -36.07 14.26
C SER A 305 -11.10 -37.27 14.30
N ASN A 306 -11.33 -38.21 15.22
CA ASN A 306 -11.00 -39.64 15.15
C ASN A 306 -11.11 -40.27 16.55
N SER A 307 -12.33 -40.66 16.91
CA SER A 307 -12.65 -41.86 17.71
C SER A 307 -14.16 -42.08 17.67
#